data_AF-A0A527D6L0-F1
#
_entry.id   AF-A0A527D6L0-F1
#
_cell.length_a   1.000
_cell.length_b   1.000
_cell.length_c   1.000
_cell.angle_alpha   90.00
_cell.angle_beta   90.00
_cell.angle_gamma   90.00
#
_symmetry.space_group_name_H-M   'P 1'
#
loop_
_entity.id
_entity.type
_entity.pdbx_description
1 polymer ?
#
loop_
_entity_poly.entity_id
_entity_poly.type
_entity_poly.pdbx_seq_one_letter_code
_entity_poly.pdbx_strand_id
1 'polypeptide(L)'
;MPHGRIADNIVYFARTLRKAGMRVGPASVKDAIEAVLVAGIGSRDDFYWTLHAVLVSRHEDHAIFDEAFRLFWKSRELIEKMLAMFSPVAPDNREK
;
A
#
# COMPACT_ATOMS: atom_id res chain seq x y z
N MET A 1 -7.53 -3.17 -16.99
CA MET A 1 -6.37 -2.28 -16.77
C MET A 1 -6.13 -2.14 -15.27
N PRO A 2 -4.93 -2.44 -14.72
CA PRO A 2 -4.71 -2.53 -13.26
C PRO A 2 -4.63 -1.18 -12.52
N HIS A 3 -4.66 -0.05 -13.25
CA HIS A 3 -4.38 1.29 -12.71
C HIS A 3 -5.34 1.78 -11.61
N GLY A 4 -6.52 1.18 -11.46
CA GLY A 4 -7.46 1.56 -10.39
C GLY A 4 -6.99 1.18 -8.98
N ARG A 5 -6.41 -0.02 -8.79
CA ARG A 5 -6.11 -0.53 -7.43
C ARG A 5 -4.98 0.20 -6.72
N ILE A 6 -3.95 0.66 -7.44
CA ILE A 6 -2.79 1.31 -6.81
C ILE A 6 -3.16 2.71 -6.31
N ALA A 7 -3.82 3.52 -7.13
CA ALA A 7 -4.27 4.85 -6.74
C ALA A 7 -5.22 4.78 -5.53
N ASP A 8 -6.20 3.86 -5.56
CA ASP A 8 -7.12 3.64 -4.44
C ASP A 8 -6.40 3.23 -3.15
N ASN A 9 -5.40 2.34 -3.25
CA ASN A 9 -4.59 1.92 -2.12
C ASN A 9 -3.79 3.09 -1.52
N ILE A 10 -3.20 3.94 -2.36
CA ILE A 10 -2.44 5.12 -1.91
C ILE A 10 -3.39 6.13 -1.24
N VAL A 11 -4.57 6.38 -1.82
CA VAL A 11 -5.59 7.25 -1.24
C VAL A 11 -6.06 6.71 0.12
N TYR A 12 -6.32 5.41 0.22
CA TYR A 12 -6.68 4.76 1.47
C TYR A 12 -5.57 4.91 2.52
N PHE A 13 -4.32 4.63 2.14
CA PHE A 13 -3.18 4.77 3.04
C PHE A 13 -3.00 6.22 3.52
N ALA A 14 -3.12 7.20 2.63
CA ALA A 14 -3.09 8.63 2.98
C ALA A 14 -4.23 9.05 3.93
N ARG A 15 -5.39 8.38 3.89
CA ARG A 15 -6.45 8.58 4.89
C ARG A 15 -6.05 8.01 6.26
N THR A 16 -5.38 6.86 6.28
CA THR A 16 -4.84 6.27 7.51
C THR A 16 -3.80 7.17 8.14
N LEU A 17 -2.85 7.70 7.36
CA LEU A 17 -1.85 8.66 7.84
C LEU A 17 -2.49 9.93 8.43
N ARG A 18 -3.51 10.49 7.76
CA ARG A 18 -4.28 11.63 8.29
C ARG A 18 -4.95 11.32 9.63
N LYS A 19 -5.57 10.16 9.76
CA LYS A 19 -6.18 9.71 11.03
C LYS A 19 -5.14 9.52 12.13
N ALA A 20 -3.92 9.15 11.77
CA ALA A 20 -2.80 9.00 12.69
C ALA A 20 -2.11 10.33 13.04
N GLY A 21 -2.55 11.46 12.47
CA GLY A 21 -2.06 12.81 12.81
C GLY A 21 -1.12 13.43 11.78
N MET A 22 -0.71 12.71 10.73
CA MET A 22 0.14 13.28 9.69
C MET A 22 -0.64 14.27 8.79
N ARG A 23 0.02 15.36 8.41
CA ARG A 23 -0.53 16.38 7.51
C ARG A 23 -0.34 15.98 6.04
N VAL A 24 -1.16 15.05 5.56
CA VAL A 24 -1.15 14.61 4.16
C VAL A 24 -2.28 15.27 3.38
N GLY A 25 -1.93 16.19 2.48
CA GLY A 25 -2.88 16.92 1.62
C GLY A 25 -3.17 16.22 0.29
N PRO A 26 -4.25 16.60 -0.43
CA PRO A 26 -4.58 16.01 -1.74
C PRO A 26 -3.47 16.13 -2.78
N ALA A 27 -2.71 17.22 -2.76
CA ALA A 27 -1.55 17.42 -3.64
C ALA A 27 -0.48 16.34 -3.39
N SER A 28 -0.09 16.12 -2.14
CA SER A 28 0.87 15.08 -1.76
C SER A 28 0.41 13.67 -2.15
N VAL A 29 -0.91 13.41 -2.14
CA VAL A 29 -1.46 12.13 -2.60
C VAL A 29 -1.31 11.97 -4.12
N LYS A 30 -1.59 13.03 -4.89
CA LYS A 30 -1.35 13.03 -6.34
C LYS A 30 0.13 12.79 -6.63
N ASP A 31 1.02 13.52 -5.96
CA ASP A 31 2.46 13.41 -6.15
C ASP A 31 2.96 12.00 -5.79
N ALA A 32 2.41 11.40 -4.73
CA ALA A 32 2.74 10.03 -4.35
C ALA A 32 2.29 9.00 -5.40
N ILE A 33 1.12 9.18 -6.01
CA ILE A 33 0.65 8.33 -7.11
C ILE A 33 1.59 8.46 -8.31
N GLU A 34 1.92 9.69 -8.71
CA GLU A 34 2.83 9.93 -9.83
C GLU A 34 4.23 9.35 -9.57
N ALA A 35 4.80 9.57 -8.38
CA ALA A 35 6.09 9.03 -8.00
C ALA A 35 6.12 7.50 -8.06
N VAL A 36 5.07 6.85 -7.57
CA VAL A 36 4.93 5.39 -7.64
C VAL A 36 4.85 4.88 -9.08
N LEU A 37 4.11 5.59 -9.95
CA LEU A 37 4.00 5.22 -11.36
C LEU A 37 5.32 5.39 -12.12
N VAL A 38 6.12 6.41 -11.76
CA VAL A 38 7.41 6.70 -12.37
C VAL A 38 8.51 5.76 -11.85
N ALA A 39 8.58 5.53 -10.55
CA ALA A 39 9.60 4.66 -9.94
C ALA A 39 9.45 3.20 -10.39
N GLY A 40 8.21 2.76 -10.61
CA GLY A 40 7.88 1.34 -10.77
C GLY A 40 8.02 0.61 -9.44
N ILE A 41 7.08 -0.30 -9.13
CA ILE A 41 7.14 -1.08 -7.88
C ILE A 41 7.60 -2.49 -8.20
N GLY A 42 8.83 -2.83 -7.82
CA GLY A 42 9.35 -4.20 -7.85
C GLY A 42 9.14 -4.96 -6.54
N SER A 43 9.08 -4.23 -5.42
CA SER A 43 9.02 -4.79 -4.08
C SER A 43 8.24 -3.92 -3.08
N ARG A 44 7.98 -4.48 -1.90
CA ARG A 44 7.43 -3.73 -0.75
C ARG A 44 8.33 -2.56 -0.35
N ASP A 45 9.65 -2.75 -0.39
CA ASP A 45 10.62 -1.74 0.04
C ASP A 45 10.68 -0.58 -0.95
N ASP A 46 10.59 -0.85 -2.26
CA ASP A 46 10.49 0.20 -3.27
C ASP A 46 9.24 1.06 -3.04
N PHE A 47 8.12 0.43 -2.71
CA PHE A 47 6.88 1.13 -2.39
C PHE A 47 7.00 1.95 -1.10
N TYR A 48 7.64 1.39 -0.07
CA TYR A 48 7.90 2.08 1.19
C TYR A 48 8.70 3.35 0.96
N TRP A 49 9.88 3.23 0.35
CA TRP A 49 10.80 4.37 0.20
C TRP A 49 10.26 5.42 -0.76
N THR A 50 9.55 5.01 -1.81
CA THR A 50 8.89 5.96 -2.73
C THR A 50 7.84 6.79 -2.01
N LEU A 51 6.96 6.16 -1.24
CA LEU A 51 5.94 6.88 -0.48
C LEU A 51 6.54 7.71 0.66
N HIS A 52 7.56 7.18 1.33
CA HIS A 52 8.25 7.87 2.42
C HIS A 52 8.85 9.18 1.93
N ALA A 53 9.61 9.13 0.82
CA ALA A 53 10.26 10.30 0.22
C ALA A 53 9.28 11.42 -0.18
N VAL A 54 8.04 11.08 -0.53
CA VAL A 54 7.03 12.07 -0.95
C VAL A 54 6.17 12.56 0.21
N LEU A 55 5.80 11.67 1.14
CA LEU A 55 4.81 11.95 2.17
C LEU A 55 5.43 12.40 3.50
N VAL A 56 6.69 12.06 3.76
CA VAL A 56 7.38 12.35 5.03
C VAL A 56 8.33 13.52 4.82
N SER A 57 7.94 14.69 5.34
CA SER A 57 8.74 15.92 5.25
C SER A 57 9.30 16.37 6.60
N ARG A 58 8.79 15.84 7.71
CA ARG A 58 9.18 16.19 9.08
C ARG A 58 9.68 14.93 9.79
N HIS A 59 10.69 15.08 10.63
CA HIS A 59 11.28 13.94 11.36
C HIS A 59 10.24 13.22 12.24
N GLU A 60 9.35 13.97 12.89
CA GLU A 60 8.27 13.41 13.73
C GLU A 60 7.27 12.53 12.95
N ASP A 61 7.09 12.77 11.65
CA ASP A 61 6.18 12.00 10.80
C ASP A 61 6.76 10.61 10.45
N HIS A 62 8.08 10.41 10.58
CA HIS A 62 8.73 9.15 10.24
C HIS A 62 8.16 7.98 11.05
N ALA A 63 8.05 8.13 12.37
CA ALA A 63 7.56 7.06 13.25
C ALA A 63 6.07 6.72 12.97
N ILE A 64 5.26 7.74 12.66
CA ILE A 64 3.83 7.55 12.35
C ILE A 64 3.69 6.83 11.01
N PHE A 65 4.45 7.27 10.00
CA PHE A 65 4.45 6.64 8.68
C PHE A 65 4.87 5.18 8.77
N ASP A 66 5.98 4.90 9.47
CA ASP A 66 6.54 3.55 9.56
C ASP A 66 5.54 2.56 10.18
N GLU A 67 4.97 2.94 11.32
CA GLU A 67 3.98 2.11 12.01
C GLU A 67 2.72 1.91 11.17
N ALA A 68 2.20 2.98 10.53
CA ALA A 68 1.04 2.88 9.67
C ALA A 68 1.31 1.98 8.45
N PHE A 69 2.48 2.08 7.82
CA PHE A 69 2.84 1.26 6.67
C PHE A 69 2.96 -0.21 7.04
N ARG A 70 3.60 -0.48 8.19
CA ARG A 70 3.73 -1.83 8.76
C ARG A 70 2.36 -2.48 8.96
N LEU A 71 1.41 -1.76 9.55
CA LEU A 71 0.04 -2.24 9.77
C LEU A 71 -0.75 -2.42 8.47
N PHE A 72 -0.62 -1.47 7.54
CA PHE A 72 -1.26 -1.53 6.23
C PHE A 72 -0.86 -2.80 5.46
N TRP A 73 0.43 -3.13 5.45
CA TRP A 73 0.93 -4.30 4.75
C TRP A 73 0.57 -5.62 5.45
N LYS A 74 0.71 -5.68 6.78
CA LYS A 74 0.37 -6.88 7.57
C LYS A 74 -1.10 -7.27 7.43
N SER A 75 -2.01 -6.29 7.43
CA SER A 75 -3.45 -6.52 7.24
C SER A 75 -3.74 -7.15 5.89
N ARG A 76 -3.05 -6.70 4.84
CA ARG A 76 -3.26 -7.18 3.47
C ARG A 76 -2.75 -8.60 3.26
N GLU A 77 -1.56 -8.90 3.77
CA GLU A 77 -1.03 -10.27 3.77
C GLU A 77 -1.94 -11.24 4.54
N LEU A 78 -2.53 -10.78 5.64
CA LEU A 78 -3.47 -11.59 6.42
C LEU A 78 -4.74 -11.88 5.60
N ILE A 79 -5.32 -10.87 4.95
CA ILE A 79 -6.50 -11.04 4.09
C ILE A 79 -6.19 -12.00 2.93
N GLU A 80 -5.05 -11.85 2.26
CA GLU A 80 -4.65 -12.73 1.16
C GLU A 80 -4.47 -14.18 1.64
N LYS A 81 -3.83 -14.40 2.79
CA LYS A 81 -3.70 -15.72 3.41
C LYS A 81 -5.06 -16.32 3.80
N MET A 82 -5.96 -15.52 4.38
CA MET A 82 -7.31 -15.99 4.71
C MET A 82 -8.10 -16.38 3.46
N LEU A 83 -8.08 -15.56 2.42
CA LEU A 83 -8.72 -15.89 1.13
C LEU A 83 -8.15 -17.18 0.53
N ALA A 84 -6.85 -17.42 0.63
CA ALA A 84 -6.23 -18.66 0.17
C ALA A 84 -6.66 -19.89 0.99
N MET A 85 -6.81 -19.77 2.32
CA MET A 85 -7.27 -20.87 3.18
C MET A 85 -8.73 -21.27 2.94
N PHE A 86 -9.58 -20.30 2.56
CA PHE A 86 -11.01 -20.53 2.31
C PHE A 86 -11.36 -20.67 0.82
N SER A 87 -10.38 -20.52 -0.07
CA SER A 87 -10.58 -20.81 -1.50
C SER A 87 -10.69 -22.33 -1.67
N PRO A 88 -11.78 -22.88 -2.24
CA PRO A 88 -11.81 -24.27 -2.63
C PRO A 88 -10.82 -24.42 -3.78
N VAL A 89 -9.60 -24.87 -3.47
CA VAL A 89 -8.68 -25.37 -4.49
C VAL A 89 -9.35 -26.63 -5.04
N ALA A 90 -10.13 -26.47 -6.12
CA ALA A 90 -10.69 -27.60 -6.84
C ALA A 90 -9.52 -28.52 -7.25
N PRO A 91 -9.53 -29.81 -6.89
CA PRO A 91 -8.49 -30.72 -7.31
C PRO A 91 -8.52 -30.84 -8.84
N ASP A 92 -7.32 -30.90 -9.41
CA ASP A 92 -7.01 -31.21 -10.80
C ASP A 92 -7.90 -32.33 -11.36
N ASN A 93 -8.73 -32.02 -12.35
CA ASN A 93 -9.37 -33.04 -13.18
C ASN A 93 -8.65 -33.09 -14.53
N ARG A 94 -7.37 -33.49 -14.49
CA ARG A 94 -6.71 -34.02 -15.68
C ARG A 94 -7.36 -35.36 -16.02
N GLU A 95 -8.06 -35.32 -17.15
CA GLU A 95 -8.01 -36.30 -18.23
C GLU A 95 -8.29 -37.77 -17.86
N LYS A 96 -9.44 -38.26 -18.33
CA LYS A 96 -9.52 -39.49 -19.12
C LYS A 96 -10.48 -39.29 -20.29
#